data_AF-A0A8H7J2P5-F1
#
_entry.id   AF-A0A8H7J2P5-F1
#
_cell.length_a   1.000
_cell.length_b   1.000
_cell.length_c   1.000
_cell.angle_alpha   90.00
_cell.angle_beta   90.00
_cell.angle_gamma   90.00
#
_symmetry.space_group_name_H-M   'P 1'
#
loop_
_entity.id
_entity.type
_entity.pdbx_description
1 polymer ?
#
loop_
_entity_poly.entity_id
_entity_poly.type
_entity_poly.pdbx_seq_one_letter_code
_entity_poly.pdbx_strand_id
1 'polypeptide(L)'
;MPSTSRKTQNERIAREKALHTRVYVSGLEGHHTLEVGLAYYYRGHYMYACPAANLIEPIPYSTRKGIMIQGIVSASAPAYDASAPGLQPESSVEALKKSITSEREAQDHSTTTSTAATSSTFSQGGMTSSSPPLLFPSTPQSTTDDPAPPPPPSSHCAKAH
;
A
#
# COMPACT_ATOMS: atom_id res chain seq x y z
N MET A 1 -4.08 25.24 -6.75
CA MET A 1 -3.05 24.23 -7.06
C MET A 1 -1.77 24.56 -6.29
N PRO A 2 -1.20 23.64 -5.49
CA PRO A 2 0.11 23.89 -4.88
C PRO A 2 1.17 24.09 -5.97
N SER A 3 2.04 25.08 -5.81
CA SER A 3 3.15 25.31 -6.74
C SER A 3 4.10 24.10 -6.75
N THR A 4 4.62 23.73 -7.92
CA THR A 4 5.57 22.63 -8.11
C THR A 4 6.77 22.72 -7.15
N SER A 5 7.23 23.94 -6.86
CA SER A 5 8.29 24.24 -5.88
C SER A 5 8.00 23.80 -4.45
N ARG A 6 6.74 23.91 -3.99
CA ARG A 6 6.35 23.48 -2.63
C ARG A 6 6.23 21.97 -2.55
N LYS A 7 5.85 21.31 -3.64
CA LYS A 7 5.79 19.83 -3.71
C LYS A 7 7.20 19.23 -3.57
N THR A 8 8.17 19.75 -4.32
CA THR A 8 9.57 19.27 -4.27
C THR A 8 10.22 19.47 -2.91
N GLN A 9 9.93 20.58 -2.22
CA GLN A 9 10.45 20.83 -0.88
C GLN A 9 9.85 19.87 0.16
N ASN A 10 8.54 19.66 0.11
CA ASN A 10 7.87 18.73 1.02
C ASN A 10 8.35 17.29 0.82
N GLU A 11 8.58 16.88 -0.42
CA GLU A 11 9.16 15.58 -0.74
C GLU A 11 10.56 15.42 -0.15
N ARG A 12 11.42 16.44 -0.29
CA ARG A 12 12.77 16.43 0.30
C ARG A 12 12.72 16.29 1.82
N ILE A 13 11.88 17.07 2.49
CA ILE A 13 11.72 17.02 3.95
C ILE A 13 11.17 15.66 4.38
N ALA A 14 10.22 15.10 3.63
CA ALA A 14 9.67 13.78 3.90
C ALA A 14 10.72 12.68 3.76
N ARG A 15 11.54 12.73 2.69
CA ARG A 15 12.65 11.80 2.46
C ARG A 15 13.67 11.87 3.59
N GLU A 16 14.06 13.07 3.99
CA GLU A 16 14.99 13.27 5.11
C GLU A 16 14.45 12.68 6.41
N LYS A 17 13.16 12.89 6.73
CA LYS A 17 12.54 12.27 7.91
C LYS A 17 12.50 10.74 7.81
N ALA A 18 12.24 10.19 6.63
CA ALA A 18 12.19 8.75 6.40
C ALA A 18 13.54 8.06 6.66
N LEU A 19 14.66 8.71 6.31
CA LEU A 19 16.01 8.19 6.57
C LEU A 19 16.31 8.04 8.08
N HIS A 20 15.75 8.91 8.90
CA HIS A 20 15.96 8.90 10.35
C HIS A 20 14.95 8.05 11.12
N THR A 21 13.86 7.66 10.47
CA THR A 21 12.81 6.85 11.11
C THR A 21 13.19 5.38 11.02
N ARG A 22 13.31 4.73 12.18
CA ARG A 22 13.66 3.31 12.29
C ARG A 22 12.40 2.46 12.46
N VAL A 23 12.37 1.33 11.76
CA VAL A 23 11.27 0.37 11.78
C VAL A 23 11.81 -1.05 11.83
N TYR A 24 11.04 -1.98 12.37
CA TYR A 24 11.24 -3.41 12.18
C TYR A 24 10.36 -3.91 11.05
N VAL A 25 10.78 -5.00 10.40
CA VAL A 25 10.06 -5.60 9.26
C VAL A 25 9.93 -7.09 9.51
N SER A 26 8.73 -7.65 9.32
CA SER A 26 8.52 -9.10 9.49
C SER A 26 9.43 -9.90 8.56
N GLY A 27 10.19 -10.86 9.12
CA GLY A 27 11.09 -11.73 8.36
C GLY A 27 12.49 -11.16 8.11
N LEU A 28 12.79 -9.95 8.58
CA LEU A 28 14.13 -9.35 8.49
C LEU A 28 14.78 -9.18 9.86
N GLU A 29 16.10 -9.29 9.88
CA GLU A 29 16.91 -9.06 11.06
C GLU A 29 17.16 -7.56 11.31
N GLY A 30 17.02 -7.14 12.57
CA GLY A 30 17.38 -5.80 13.01
C GLY A 30 16.38 -4.72 12.62
N HIS A 31 16.81 -3.46 12.67
CA HIS A 31 15.99 -2.30 12.31
C HIS A 31 16.44 -1.69 10.98
N HIS A 32 15.49 -1.14 10.23
CA HIS A 32 15.74 -0.54 8.93
C HIS A 32 15.20 0.90 8.86
N THR A 33 15.59 1.62 7.81
CA THR A 33 14.99 2.93 7.52
C THR A 33 13.55 2.74 7.05
N LEU A 34 12.76 3.81 7.16
CA LEU A 34 11.37 3.77 6.74
C LEU A 34 11.19 3.44 5.25
N GLU A 35 12.12 3.89 4.39
CA GLU A 35 12.09 3.60 2.95
C GLU A 35 12.24 2.10 2.65
N VAL A 36 13.14 1.43 3.37
CA VAL A 36 13.29 -0.03 3.27
C VAL A 36 12.01 -0.70 3.75
N GLY A 37 11.48 -0.31 4.91
CA GLY A 37 10.23 -0.86 5.44
C GLY A 37 9.07 -0.73 4.43
N LEU A 38 8.93 0.43 3.78
CA LEU A 38 7.93 0.65 2.73
C LEU A 38 8.08 -0.31 1.54
N ALA A 39 9.32 -0.54 1.08
CA ALA A 39 9.58 -1.46 -0.01
C ALA A 39 9.14 -2.89 0.31
N TYR A 40 9.31 -3.33 1.56
CA TYR A 40 8.83 -4.64 2.02
C TYR A 40 7.34 -4.67 2.29
N TYR A 41 6.75 -3.57 2.78
CA TYR A 41 5.32 -3.45 3.00
C TYR A 41 4.51 -3.70 1.72
N TYR A 42 4.92 -3.08 0.60
CA TYR A 42 4.29 -3.32 -0.70
C TYR A 42 4.55 -4.72 -1.28
N ARG A 43 5.44 -5.51 -0.66
CA ARG A 43 5.66 -6.93 -0.95
C ARG A 43 4.90 -7.86 0.00
N GLY A 44 4.06 -7.32 0.89
CA GLY A 44 3.23 -8.08 1.81
C GLY A 44 3.86 -8.35 3.17
N HIS A 45 4.93 -7.64 3.55
CA HIS A 45 5.49 -7.73 4.90
C HIS A 45 4.84 -6.72 5.86
N TYR A 46 4.82 -7.07 7.13
CA TYR A 46 4.37 -6.17 8.20
C TYR A 46 5.51 -5.25 8.64
N MET A 47 5.17 -4.01 8.99
CA MET A 47 6.09 -3.02 9.55
C MET A 47 5.76 -2.77 11.02
N TYR A 48 6.78 -2.63 11.84
CA TYR A 48 6.62 -2.33 13.27
C TYR A 48 7.46 -1.12 13.68
N ALA A 49 6.96 -0.31 14.61
CA ALA A 49 7.67 0.85 15.13
C ALA A 49 8.87 0.42 15.98
N CYS A 50 10.05 0.96 15.70
CA CYS A 50 11.20 0.81 16.58
C CYS A 50 11.21 1.95 17.63
N PRO A 51 11.44 1.68 18.93
CA PRO A 51 11.72 0.39 19.57
C PRO A 51 10.47 -0.34 20.11
N ALA A 52 9.28 0.23 19.98
CA ALA A 52 8.08 -0.25 20.66
C ALA A 52 7.51 -1.58 20.13
N ALA A 53 7.95 -2.04 18.94
CA ALA A 53 7.46 -3.23 18.23
C ALA A 53 5.94 -3.23 17.95
N ASN A 54 5.30 -2.06 17.99
CA ASN A 54 3.89 -1.91 17.63
C ASN A 54 3.73 -1.97 16.12
N LEU A 55 2.69 -2.66 15.63
CA LEU A 55 2.35 -2.66 14.21
C LEU A 55 2.07 -1.24 13.72
N ILE A 56 2.60 -0.90 12.55
CA ILE A 56 2.39 0.38 11.89
C ILE A 56 2.02 0.18 10.42
N GLU A 57 1.13 1.04 9.92
CA GLU A 57 0.81 1.09 8.51
C GLU A 57 1.20 2.44 7.90
N PRO A 58 1.82 2.45 6.72
CA PRO A 58 2.11 3.69 6.02
C PRO A 58 0.83 4.31 5.46
N ILE A 59 0.57 5.59 5.79
CA ILE A 59 -0.52 6.34 5.16
C ILE A 59 -0.01 6.89 3.81
N PRO A 60 -0.64 6.55 2.68
CA PRO A 60 -0.16 6.90 1.34
C PRO A 60 -0.31 8.39 0.97
N TYR A 61 -0.76 9.26 1.90
CA TYR A 61 -0.99 10.66 1.59
C TYR A 61 0.21 11.54 1.95
N SER A 62 0.67 12.30 0.95
CA SER A 62 1.61 13.41 1.11
C SER A 62 0.91 14.54 1.85
N THR A 63 0.79 14.42 3.17
CA THR A 63 0.37 15.55 4.01
C THR A 63 1.40 16.68 3.84
N ARG A 64 1.03 17.92 4.17
CA ARG A 64 2.00 19.04 4.24
C ARG A 64 3.22 18.72 5.11
N LYS A 65 3.17 17.68 5.96
CA LYS A 65 4.20 17.29 6.92
C LYS A 65 5.05 16.08 6.48
N GLY A 66 4.74 15.46 5.34
CA GLY A 66 5.41 14.28 4.80
C GLY A 66 4.59 12.98 4.94
N ILE A 67 5.25 11.84 4.78
CA ILE A 67 4.68 10.50 5.03
C ILE A 67 4.33 10.44 6.52
N MET A 68 3.05 10.16 6.83
CA MET A 68 2.60 9.92 8.18
C MET A 68 2.45 8.41 8.40
N ILE A 69 3.03 7.91 9.48
CA ILE A 69 2.84 6.55 9.94
C ILE A 69 1.66 6.55 10.90
N GLN A 70 0.61 5.80 10.59
CA GLN A 70 -0.48 5.58 11.54
C GLN A 70 -0.14 4.33 12.35
N GLY A 71 0.00 4.47 13.66
CA GLY A 71 -0.06 3.33 14.55
C GLY A 71 -1.48 2.80 14.52
N ILE A 72 -1.68 1.60 13.98
CA ILE A 72 -2.96 0.91 14.07
C ILE A 72 -2.76 -0.44 14.75
N VAL A 73 -3.79 -0.87 15.47
CA VAL A 73 -3.89 -2.20 16.06
C VAL A 73 -4.66 -3.07 15.07
N SER A 74 -4.04 -3.46 13.96
CA SER A 74 -4.64 -4.47 13.09
C SER A 74 -4.49 -5.83 13.76
N ALA A 75 -5.59 -6.42 14.20
CA ALA A 75 -5.64 -7.63 15.03
C ALA A 75 -5.11 -8.92 14.36
N SER A 76 -4.56 -8.82 13.13
CA SER A 76 -4.14 -9.97 12.32
C SER A 76 -2.62 -10.15 12.21
N ALA A 77 -1.81 -9.13 12.50
CA ALA A 77 -0.36 -9.26 12.37
C ALA A 77 0.25 -9.98 13.58
N PRO A 78 1.15 -10.96 13.38
CA PRO A 78 1.89 -11.57 14.48
C PRO A 78 2.71 -10.52 15.25
N ALA A 79 2.93 -10.75 16.55
CA ALA A 79 3.88 -9.96 17.31
C ALA A 79 5.28 -10.08 16.70
N TYR A 80 6.00 -8.98 16.63
CA TYR A 80 7.37 -9.00 16.12
C TYR A 80 8.30 -9.67 17.14
N ASP A 81 9.04 -10.69 16.70
CA ASP A 81 10.09 -11.35 17.47
C ASP A 81 11.45 -11.12 16.81
N ALA A 82 12.31 -10.35 17.47
CA ALA A 82 13.66 -10.03 17.01
C ALA A 82 14.63 -11.21 17.10
N SER A 83 14.27 -12.26 17.85
CA SER A 83 15.08 -13.48 18.05
C SER A 83 14.51 -14.68 17.29
N ALA A 84 13.54 -14.46 16.40
CA ALA A 84 12.91 -15.53 15.65
C ALA A 84 13.95 -16.29 14.80
N PRO A 85 13.94 -17.63 14.81
CA PRO A 85 14.80 -18.41 13.92
C PRO A 85 14.36 -18.18 12.46
N GLY A 86 15.33 -17.89 11.59
CA GLY A 86 15.09 -17.73 10.15
C GLY A 86 14.91 -16.29 9.66
N LEU A 87 15.11 -15.28 10.52
CA LEU A 87 15.24 -13.89 10.06
C LEU A 87 16.39 -13.77 9.07
N GLN A 88 16.12 -13.10 7.95
CA GLN A 88 17.11 -12.88 6.90
C GLN A 88 17.71 -11.47 7.02
N PRO A 89 19.02 -11.30 6.77
CA PRO A 89 19.59 -9.96 6.68
C PRO A 89 19.06 -9.25 5.43
N GLU A 90 18.80 -7.94 5.54
CA GLU A 90 18.27 -7.14 4.44
C GLU A 90 19.16 -7.18 3.19
N SER A 91 20.49 -7.27 3.38
CA SER A 91 21.49 -7.39 2.32
C SER A 91 21.33 -8.64 1.45
N SER A 92 20.62 -9.67 1.91
CA SER A 92 20.33 -10.86 1.12
C SER A 92 19.21 -10.62 0.10
N VAL A 93 18.20 -9.84 0.48
CA VAL A 93 17.00 -9.63 -0.33
C VAL A 93 17.06 -8.33 -1.14
N GLU A 94 17.66 -7.28 -0.59
CA GLU A 94 17.85 -5.94 -1.19
C GLU A 94 16.57 -5.38 -1.84
N ALA A 95 15.43 -5.45 -1.15
CA ALA A 95 14.13 -5.15 -1.75
C ALA A 95 14.05 -3.72 -2.32
N LEU A 96 14.56 -2.74 -1.57
CA LEU A 96 14.55 -1.33 -1.99
C LEU A 96 15.38 -1.13 -3.25
N LYS A 97 16.60 -1.68 -3.29
CA LYS A 97 17.49 -1.59 -4.45
C LYS A 97 16.88 -2.22 -5.69
N LYS A 98 16.27 -3.41 -5.55
CA LYS A 98 15.53 -4.08 -6.64
C LYS A 98 14.35 -3.24 -7.13
N SER A 99 13.62 -2.58 -6.23
CA SER A 99 12.52 -1.68 -6.60
C SER A 99 13.00 -0.50 -7.44
N ILE A 100 14.09 0.15 -7.02
CA ILE A 100 14.68 1.29 -7.74
C ILE A 100 15.15 0.86 -9.14
N THR A 101 15.85 -0.27 -9.25
CA THR A 101 16.31 -0.79 -10.54
C THR A 101 15.13 -1.11 -11.46
N SER A 102 14.10 -1.80 -10.94
CA SER A 102 12.92 -2.15 -11.72
C SER A 102 12.14 -0.92 -12.21
N GLU A 103 11.98 0.13 -11.39
CA GLU A 103 11.33 1.36 -11.83
C GLU A 103 12.14 2.09 -12.92
N ARG A 104 13.47 2.11 -12.81
CA ARG A 104 14.33 2.70 -13.85
C ARG A 104 14.16 1.98 -15.19
N GLU A 105 14.23 0.65 -15.17
CA GLU A 105 14.05 -0.18 -16.37
C GLU A 105 12.66 0.02 -16.99
N ALA A 106 11.61 0.09 -16.18
CA ALA A 106 10.25 0.36 -16.64
C ALA A 106 10.11 1.74 -17.30
N GLN A 107 10.78 2.77 -16.77
CA GLN A 107 10.81 4.10 -17.38
C GLN A 107 11.51 4.06 -18.75
N ASP A 108 12.64 3.39 -18.87
CA ASP A 108 13.37 3.25 -20.14
C ASP A 108 12.53 2.52 -21.22
N HIS A 109 11.78 1.49 -20.84
CA HIS A 109 10.85 0.80 -21.75
C HIS A 109 9.66 1.68 -22.18
N SER A 110 9.13 2.51 -21.28
CA SER A 110 8.01 3.42 -21.58
C SER A 110 8.39 4.55 -22.56
N THR A 111 9.64 5.03 -22.51
CA THR A 111 10.15 6.07 -23.42
C THR A 111 10.38 5.52 -24.84
N THR A 112 10.89 4.30 -24.96
CA THR A 112 11.13 3.65 -26.26
C THR A 112 9.81 3.35 -26.99
N THR A 113 8.77 2.92 -26.26
CA THR A 113 7.45 2.61 -26.84
C THR A 113 6.70 3.88 -27.28
N SER A 114 6.88 5.00 -26.58
CA SER A 114 6.25 6.29 -26.93
C SER A 114 6.86 6.96 -28.16
N THR A 115 8.08 6.58 -28.56
CA THR A 115 8.74 7.12 -29.76
C THR A 115 8.47 6.27 -31.01
N ALA A 116 8.08 5.01 -30.85
CA ALA A 116 7.70 4.11 -31.95
C ALA A 116 6.21 4.21 -32.35
N ALA A 117 5.34 4.76 -31.50
CA ALA A 117 3.90 4.86 -31.76
C ALA A 117 3.47 6.06 -32.63
N THR A 118 4.38 6.98 -32.98
CA THR A 118 4.05 8.21 -33.74
C THR A 118 4.32 8.10 -35.25
N SER A 119 4.76 6.94 -35.74
CA SER A 119 5.16 6.74 -37.15
C SER A 119 4.23 5.86 -37.99
N SER A 120 3.14 5.35 -37.43
CA SER A 120 2.20 4.51 -38.19
C SER A 120 0.86 5.21 -38.42
N THR A 121 0.71 5.70 -39.66
CA THR A 121 -0.54 5.72 -40.42
C THR A 121 -1.43 6.96 -40.27
N PHE A 122 -0.99 8.06 -40.88
CA PHE A 122 -1.90 9.02 -41.50
C PHE A 122 -2.35 8.44 -42.85
N SER A 123 -3.53 7.83 -42.90
CA SER A 123 -4.23 7.53 -44.17
C SER A 123 -5.73 7.43 -43.91
N GLN A 124 -6.41 8.49 -44.35
CA GLN A 124 -7.80 8.62 -44.79
C GLN A 124 -8.85 7.55 -44.38
N GLY A 125 -9.93 8.07 -43.80
CA GLY A 125 -11.28 7.86 -44.33
C GLY A 125 -12.08 6.70 -43.71
N GLY A 126 -13.19 7.04 -43.04
CA GLY A 126 -14.22 6.06 -42.72
C GLY A 126 -14.93 6.33 -41.40
N MET A 127 -16.02 7.09 -41.47
CA MET A 127 -17.05 7.07 -40.44
C MET A 127 -17.55 5.64 -40.23
N THR A 128 -17.57 5.14 -39.00
CA THR A 128 -18.72 4.42 -38.42
C THR A 128 -18.45 4.11 -36.95
N SER A 129 -19.34 4.64 -36.12
CA SER A 129 -19.54 4.24 -34.73
C SER A 129 -19.98 2.78 -34.68
N SER A 130 -19.22 1.92 -34.01
CA SER A 130 -19.75 0.66 -33.49
C SER A 130 -19.13 0.36 -32.13
N SER A 131 -19.94 0.51 -31.09
CA SER A 131 -19.66 0.11 -29.71
C SER A 131 -19.55 -1.42 -29.62
N PRO A 132 -18.59 -1.98 -28.88
CA PRO A 132 -18.60 -3.39 -28.53
C PRO A 132 -19.59 -3.66 -27.38
N PRO A 133 -20.41 -4.75 -27.43
CA PRO A 133 -21.28 -5.11 -26.32
C PRO A 133 -20.48 -5.77 -25.19
N LEU A 134 -20.77 -5.35 -23.96
CA LEU A 134 -20.27 -5.96 -22.73
C LEU A 134 -20.97 -7.31 -22.51
N LEU A 135 -20.21 -8.40 -22.57
CA LEU A 135 -20.63 -9.72 -22.12
C LEU A 135 -20.54 -9.78 -20.59
N PHE A 136 -21.69 -9.70 -19.93
CA PHE A 136 -21.85 -10.00 -18.51
C PHE A 136 -22.10 -11.51 -18.34
N PRO A 137 -21.28 -12.25 -17.58
CA PRO A 137 -21.67 -13.58 -17.13
C PRO A 137 -22.74 -13.47 -16.05
N SER A 138 -23.90 -14.06 -16.34
CA SER A 138 -25.08 -14.12 -15.49
C SER A 138 -24.82 -14.97 -14.24
N THR A 139 -25.13 -14.39 -13.09
CA THR A 139 -25.28 -15.06 -11.80
C THR A 139 -26.46 -16.05 -11.83
N PRO A 140 -26.30 -17.30 -11.36
CA PRO A 140 -27.45 -18.09 -10.90
C PRO A 140 -27.77 -17.74 -9.44
N GLN A 141 -29.00 -17.29 -9.20
CA GLN A 141 -29.66 -17.26 -7.89
C GLN A 141 -29.95 -18.69 -7.41
N SER A 142 -29.77 -18.94 -6.11
CA SER A 142 -30.79 -19.50 -5.20
C SER A 142 -30.12 -20.10 -3.96
N THR A 143 -30.41 -19.57 -2.77
CA THR A 143 -31.26 -20.24 -1.77
C THR A 143 -31.08 -19.53 -0.42
N THR A 144 -32.21 -19.07 0.09
CA THR A 144 -32.49 -18.53 1.41
C THR A 144 -31.99 -19.42 2.55
N ASP A 145 -31.22 -18.88 3.49
CA ASP A 145 -31.33 -19.20 4.91
C ASP A 145 -30.82 -18.00 5.72
N ASP A 146 -31.77 -17.30 6.35
CA ASP A 146 -31.57 -16.11 7.16
C ASP A 146 -31.53 -16.55 8.64
N PRO A 147 -30.38 -16.47 9.34
CA PRO A 147 -30.38 -16.65 10.78
C PRO A 147 -30.86 -15.36 11.45
N ALA A 148 -32.06 -15.44 12.03
CA ALA A 148 -32.72 -14.36 12.75
C ALA A 148 -31.81 -13.68 13.79
N PRO A 149 -31.87 -12.34 13.93
CA PRO A 149 -31.14 -11.62 14.98
C PRO A 149 -31.74 -11.89 16.38
N PRO A 150 -30.91 -11.90 17.44
CA PRO A 150 -31.39 -12.09 18.81
C PRO A 150 -32.26 -10.92 19.28
N PRO A 151 -33.24 -11.16 20.19
CA PRO A 151 -34.10 -10.12 20.72
C PRO A 151 -33.33 -9.13 21.61
N PRO A 152 -33.74 -7.84 21.66
CA PRO A 152 -33.12 -6.84 22.51
C PRO A 152 -33.37 -7.12 24.01
N PRO A 153 -32.43 -6.73 24.90
CA PRO A 153 -32.61 -6.88 26.34
C PRO A 153 -33.76 -6.00 26.83
N SER A 154 -34.67 -6.61 27.59
CA SER A 154 -35.82 -5.94 28.21
C SER A 154 -35.33 -4.97 29.30
N SER A 155 -35.63 -3.68 29.11
CA SER A 155 -35.51 -2.65 30.14
C SER A 155 -36.49 -2.90 31.27
N HIS A 156 -36.06 -3.62 32.30
CA HIS A 156 -36.76 -3.61 33.58
C HIS A 156 -36.45 -2.31 34.31
N CYS A 157 -37.41 -1.39 34.23
CA CYS A 157 -37.62 -0.32 35.18
C CYS A 157 -37.82 -0.94 36.57
N ALA A 158 -36.81 -0.83 37.43
CA ALA A 158 -36.94 -1.11 38.86
C ALA A 158 -36.91 0.23 39.61
N LYS A 159 -38.10 0.71 39.92
CA LYS A 159 -38.36 1.78 40.87
C LYS A 159 -38.62 1.09 42.22
N ALA A 160 -37.77 1.34 43.21
CA ALA A 160 -38.01 1.03 44.63
C ALA A 160 -37.25 2.12 45.41
N HIS A 161 -37.98 3.15 45.86
CA HIS A 161 -38.57 3.30 47.21
C HIS A 161 -37.53 3.59 48.28
#